data_AF-A0AA42BNU7-F1
#
_entry.id   AF-A0AA42BNU7-F1
#
_cell.length_a   1.000
_cell.length_b   1.000
_cell.length_c   1.000
_cell.angle_alpha   90.00
_cell.angle_beta   90.00
_cell.angle_gamma   90.00
#
_symmetry.space_group_name_H-M   'P 1'
#
loop_
_entity.id
_entity.type
_entity.pdbx_description
1 polymer ?
#
loop_
_entity_poly.entity_id
_entity_poly.type
_entity_poly.pdbx_seq_one_letter_code
_entity_poly.pdbx_strand_id
1 'polypeptide(L)' 'LVGTSLIATMQSQLAKRYAAYLPLRLIPLPLEIPVLRECLQWPRYLEDDPGHQWMRQLFRQAAAELAGG' A
#
# COMPACT_ATOMS: atom_id res chain seq x y z
N LEU A 1 16.31 -0.95 -12.97
CA LEU A 1 16.95 -1.11 -14.29
C LEU A 1 15.94 -1.76 -15.24
N VAL A 2 15.50 -1.03 -16.27
CA VAL A 2 14.61 -1.58 -17.31
C VAL A 2 15.45 -2.44 -18.27
N GLY A 3 14.92 -3.58 -18.71
CA GLY A 3 15.60 -4.49 -19.64
C GLY A 3 16.49 -5.55 -19.02
N THR A 4 16.41 -5.78 -17.70
CA THR A 4 17.10 -6.88 -17.00
C THR A 4 16.16 -8.07 -16.78
N SER A 5 16.73 -9.23 -16.45
CA SER A 5 15.99 -10.46 -16.08
C SER A 5 15.70 -10.57 -14.57
N LEU A 6 15.79 -9.47 -13.82
CA LEU A 6 15.57 -9.48 -12.38
C LEU A 6 14.08 -9.64 -12.05
N ILE A 7 13.80 -10.39 -10.99
CA ILE A 7 12.46 -10.54 -10.40
C ILE A 7 12.44 -9.94 -8.99
N ALA A 8 11.30 -9.41 -8.59
CA ALA A 8 11.10 -8.86 -7.25
C ALA A 8 9.72 -9.25 -6.71
N THR A 9 9.67 -9.58 -5.42
CA THR A 9 8.41 -9.71 -4.68
C THR A 9 8.11 -8.36 -4.03
N MET A 10 6.90 -7.84 -4.25
CA MET A 10 6.48 -6.54 -3.72
C MET A 10 4.97 -6.51 -3.45
N GLN A 11 4.50 -5.46 -2.80
CA GLN A 11 3.07 -5.23 -2.56
C GLN A 11 2.28 -5.17 -3.87
N SER A 12 1.15 -5.87 -3.93
CA SER A 12 0.35 -5.98 -5.16
C SER A 12 -0.10 -4.62 -5.70
N GLN A 13 -0.46 -3.68 -4.83
CA GLN A 13 -0.89 -2.34 -5.25
C GLN A 13 0.25 -1.55 -5.93
N LEU A 14 1.47 -1.65 -5.39
CA LEU A 14 2.65 -1.01 -5.96
C LEU A 14 3.02 -1.67 -7.31
N ALA A 15 2.96 -3.00 -7.37
CA ALA A 15 3.22 -3.75 -8.59
C ALA A 15 2.25 -3.34 -9.72
N LYS A 16 0.95 -3.24 -9.41
CA LYS A 16 -0.08 -2.75 -10.35
C LYS A 16 0.20 -1.32 -10.83
N ARG A 17 0.56 -0.41 -9.92
CA ARG A 17 0.90 0.98 -10.27
C ARG A 17 2.10 1.06 -11.21
N TYR A 18 3.16 0.31 -10.93
CA TYR A 18 4.36 0.31 -11.77
C TYR A 18 4.13 -0.37 -13.12
N ALA A 19 3.33 -1.43 -13.16
CA ALA A 19 2.95 -2.07 -14.42
C ALA A 19 2.13 -1.14 -15.35
N ALA A 20 1.51 -0.08 -14.82
CA ALA A 20 0.77 0.88 -15.63
C ALA A 20 1.67 1.76 -16.53
N TYR A 21 2.97 1.88 -16.23
CA TYR A 21 3.88 2.74 -17.00
C TYR A 21 5.29 2.14 -17.22
N LEU A 22 5.59 0.98 -16.64
CA LEU A 22 6.79 0.20 -16.93
C LEU A 22 6.40 -1.12 -17.61
N PRO A 23 7.26 -1.67 -18.49
CA PRO A 23 7.01 -2.95 -19.16
C PRO A 23 7.23 -4.14 -18.20
N LEU A 24 6.50 -4.17 -17.09
CA LEU A 24 6.58 -5.21 -16.07
C LEU A 24 5.54 -6.31 -16.33
N ARG A 25 5.93 -7.55 -16.06
CA ARG A 25 5.01 -8.69 -16.02
C ARG A 25 4.69 -9.04 -14.57
N LEU A 26 3.41 -9.04 -14.22
CA LEU A 26 2.94 -9.53 -12.93
C LEU A 26 2.67 -11.04 -13.04
N ILE A 27 3.19 -11.82 -12.09
CA ILE A 27 3.00 -13.27 -12.01
C ILE A 27 2.45 -13.64 -10.63
N PRO A 28 1.64 -14.69 -10.51
CA PRO A 28 1.18 -15.18 -9.21
C PRO A 28 2.39 -15.65 -8.38
N LEU A 29 2.33 -15.42 -7.07
CA LEU A 29 3.36 -15.93 -6.18
C LEU A 29 3.25 -17.47 -6.08
N PRO A 30 4.39 -18.18 -6.04
CA PRO A 30 4.41 -19.65 -5.91
C PRO A 30 4.13 -20.14 -4.48
N LEU A 31 3.88 -19.23 -3.54
CA LEU A 31 3.59 -19.52 -2.14
C LEU A 31 2.51 -18.58 -1.62
N GLU A 32 1.80 -19.01 -0.58
CA GLU A 32 0.88 -18.15 0.16
C GLU A 32 1.68 -17.21 1.07
N ILE A 33 1.40 -15.91 0.98
CA ILE A 33 1.96 -14.88 1.85
C ILE A 33 0.81 -14.24 2.62
N PRO A 34 0.96 -13.97 3.94
CA PRO A 34 -0.06 -13.27 4.69
C PRO A 34 -0.36 -11.89 4.07
N VAL A 35 -1.63 -11.50 4.14
CA VAL A 35 -2.06 -10.19 3.67
C VAL A 35 -1.35 -9.11 4.49
N LEU A 36 -0.69 -8.18 3.80
CA LEU A 36 -0.11 -7.02 4.43
C LEU A 36 -1.23 -6.13 5.00
N ARG A 37 -1.14 -5.80 6.29
CA ARG A 37 -2.03 -4.84 6.95
C ARG A 37 -1.29 -3.54 7.20
N GLU A 38 -1.81 -2.46 6.64
CA GLU A 38 -1.33 -1.11 6.90
C GLU A 38 -2.03 -0.56 8.14
N CYS A 39 -1.25 -0.05 9.10
CA CYS A 39 -1.74 0.46 10.37
C CYS A 39 -1.20 1.86 10.63
N LEU A 40 -2.06 2.74 11.13
CA LEU A 40 -1.66 4.01 11.72
C LEU A 40 -1.34 3.79 13.20
N GLN A 41 -0.22 4.33 13.67
CA GLN A 41 0.22 4.25 15.06
C GLN A 41 0.50 5.66 15.59
N TRP A 42 0.12 5.90 16.84
CA TRP A 42 0.34 7.20 17.50
C TRP A 42 0.49 7.03 19.01
N PRO A 43 1.18 7.97 19.69
CA PRO A 43 1.21 8.04 21.14
C PRO A 43 -0.17 8.33 21.76
N ARG A 44 -0.43 7.77 22.94
CA ARG A 44 -1.72 7.94 23.65
C ARG A 44 -2.13 9.39 23.90
N TYR A 45 -1.18 10.30 24.10
CA TYR A 45 -1.50 11.73 24.34
C TYR A 45 -2.08 12.44 23.11
N LEU A 46 -1.97 11.85 21.91
CA LEU A 46 -2.59 12.35 20.67
C LEU A 46 -3.94 11.71 20.37
N GLU A 47 -4.47 10.85 21.24
CA GLU A 47 -5.76 10.19 20.98
C GLU A 47 -6.89 11.21 20.81
N ASP A 48 -6.93 12.20 21.71
CA ASP A 48 -7.98 13.21 21.80
C ASP A 48 -7.61 14.54 21.13
N ASP A 49 -6.43 14.61 20.50
CA ASP A 49 -6.04 15.82 19.76
C ASP A 49 -6.91 15.98 18.49
N PRO A 50 -7.65 17.10 18.34
CA PRO A 50 -8.58 17.28 17.21
C PRO A 50 -7.89 17.29 15.85
N GLY A 51 -6.69 17.85 15.75
CA GLY A 51 -5.93 17.89 14.50
C GLY A 51 -5.49 16.48 14.08
N HIS A 52 -5.02 15.70 15.04
CA HIS A 52 -4.62 14.31 14.84
C HIS A 52 -5.84 13.43 14.49
N GLN A 53 -6.99 13.61 15.14
CA GLN A 53 -8.24 12.93 14.77
C GLN A 53 -8.66 13.20 13.33
N TRP A 54 -8.64 14.46 12.92
CA TRP A 54 -8.93 14.85 11.54
C TRP A 54 -7.97 14.17 10.55
N MET A 55 -6.67 14.20 10.83
CA MET A 55 -5.67 13.58 9.97
C MET A 55 -5.87 12.05 9.86
N ARG A 56 -6.17 11.37 10.98
CA ARG A 56 -6.51 9.93 10.98
C ARG A 56 -7.73 9.64 10.11
N GLN A 57 -8.74 10.51 10.14
CA GLN A 57 -9.93 10.38 9.29
C GLN A 57 -9.59 10.57 7.81
N LEU A 58 -8.77 11.55 7.47
CA LEU A 58 -8.31 11.79 6.11
C LEU A 58 -7.56 10.57 5.55
N PHE A 59 -6.65 9.99 6.32
CA PHE A 59 -5.95 8.76 5.91
C PHE A 59 -6.92 7.59 5.67
N ARG A 60 -7.95 7.43 6.52
CA ARG A 60 -8.97 6.39 6.32
C ARG A 60 -9.78 6.60 5.05
N GLN A 61 -10.15 7.84 4.75
CA GLN A 61 -10.88 8.19 3.52
C GLN A 61 -10.03 7.88 2.28
N ALA A 62 -8.79 8.36 2.24
CA ALA A 62 -7.87 8.08 1.13
C ALA A 62 -7.62 6.57 0.96
N ALA A 63 -7.47 5.82 2.06
CA ALA A 63 -7.30 4.36 1.99
C ALA A 63 -8.54 3.65 1.43
N ALA A 64 -9.75 4.12 1.76
CA ALA A 64 -10.99 3.55 1.22
C ALA A 64 -11.11 3.79 -0.29
N GLU A 65 -10.70 4.96 -0.79
CA GLU A 65 -10.66 5.27 -2.23
C GLU A 65 -9.69 4.36 -2.97
N LEU A 66 -8.53 4.05 -2.36
CA LEU A 66 -7.55 3.13 -2.94
C LEU A 66 -8.02 1.67 -2.97
N ALA A 67 -8.84 1.25 -2.00
CA ALA A 67 -9.37 -0.11 -1.93
C ALA A 67 -10.58 -0.35 -2.85
N GLY A 68 -11.28 0.72 -3.25
CA GLY A 68 -12.48 0.68 -4.08
C GLY A 68 -12.25 0.72 -5.60
N GLY A 69 -11.01 0.57 -6.07
CA GLY A 69 -10.62 0.61 -7.49
C GLY A 69 -10.02 -0.69 -8.02
#